data_AF-A0A7H1M7T1-F1
#
_entry.id   AF-A0A7H1M7T1-F1
#
_cell.length_a   1.000
_cell.length_b   1.000
_cell.length_c   1.000
_cell.angle_alpha   90.00
_cell.angle_beta   90.00
_cell.angle_gamma   90.00
#
_symmetry.space_group_name_H-M   'P 1'
#
loop_
_entity.id
_entity.type
_entity.pdbx_description
1 polymer ?
#
loop_
_entity_poly.entity_id
_entity_poly.type
_entity_poly.pdbx_seq_one_letter_code
_entity_poly.pdbx_strand_id
1 'polypeptide(L)'
;MKKQCGENMHRILYPNHLKTDVAASAQQESGRLKQRQGGMTLVEVLVAMFVLAVGVLALLATQLRTVSGVREAESQTIVAQAVQNLMEGMQINPTLSAASGDTGWVNKSYDAYMKNGIQTIKGNVAGGNNPGGANAGNPPQLTKSELVDEQIRSFESALGSALPNAEVRYAICRGVDEMEIDSNGNVDANCKNSGPLMVKVLWQIDSEQADVAPAVKSYNSNIVYTYQARVPD
;
A
#
# COMPACT_ATOMS: atom_id res chain seq x y z
N MET A 1 -1.93 -49.69 8.10
CA MET A 1 -1.32 -49.94 6.78
C MET A 1 0.03 -49.23 6.71
N LYS A 2 1.13 -49.99 6.82
CA LYS A 2 2.51 -49.52 6.55
C LYS A 2 2.98 -50.31 5.33
N LYS A 3 3.44 -49.62 4.28
CA LYS A 3 4.06 -50.26 3.10
C LYS A 3 5.58 -50.25 3.27
N GLN A 4 6.15 -51.44 3.22
CA GLN A 4 7.57 -51.73 3.04
C GLN A 4 7.77 -52.17 1.58
N CYS A 5 8.73 -51.58 0.88
CA CYS A 5 9.41 -52.10 -0.32
C CYS A 5 10.83 -51.53 -0.21
N GLY A 6 11.93 -52.25 -0.36
CA GLY A 6 12.21 -53.43 -1.16
C GLY A 6 13.53 -53.14 -1.86
N GLU A 7 14.59 -53.78 -1.38
CA GLU A 7 15.99 -53.65 -1.77
C GLU A 7 16.21 -54.04 -3.25
N ASN A 8 17.01 -53.30 -4.01
CA ASN A 8 17.70 -53.88 -5.17
C ASN A 8 19.00 -53.13 -5.51
N MET A 9 20.05 -53.93 -5.58
CA MET A 9 21.46 -53.60 -5.69
C MET A 9 21.88 -53.53 -7.17
N HIS A 10 22.63 -52.51 -7.57
CA HIS A 10 23.45 -52.59 -8.79
C HIS A 10 24.76 -51.83 -8.63
N ARG A 11 25.85 -52.61 -8.53
CA ARG A 11 27.24 -52.18 -8.71
C ARG A 11 27.46 -51.73 -10.15
N ILE A 12 28.20 -50.63 -10.34
CA ILE A 12 28.98 -50.38 -11.56
C ILE A 12 30.40 -50.02 -11.14
N LEU A 13 31.37 -50.73 -11.73
CA LEU A 13 32.80 -50.68 -11.48
C LEU A 13 33.45 -49.40 -12.00
N TYR A 14 34.47 -48.92 -11.29
CA TYR A 14 35.53 -48.03 -11.80
C TYR A 14 36.68 -48.86 -12.38
N PRO A 15 37.30 -48.46 -13.51
CA PRO A 15 38.65 -48.87 -13.84
C PRO A 15 39.70 -47.78 -13.50
N ASN A 16 40.76 -48.26 -12.85
CA ASN A 16 42.05 -47.59 -12.67
C ASN A 16 42.83 -47.58 -13.99
N HIS A 17 43.58 -46.51 -14.26
CA HIS A 17 44.83 -46.61 -15.02
C HIS A 17 45.96 -45.88 -14.27
N LEU A 18 46.87 -46.71 -13.75
CA LEU A 18 48.16 -46.38 -13.19
C LEU A 18 49.24 -46.65 -14.26
N LYS A 19 50.22 -45.76 -14.39
CA LYS A 19 51.63 -46.03 -14.76
C LYS A 19 52.43 -44.82 -14.27
N THR A 20 53.01 -44.85 -13.08
CA THR A 20 54.38 -45.30 -12.74
C THR A 20 55.46 -44.77 -13.66
N ASP A 21 56.32 -43.89 -13.12
CA ASP A 21 57.77 -43.95 -13.32
C ASP A 21 58.47 -43.44 -12.04
N VAL A 22 59.55 -44.13 -11.71
CA VAL A 22 60.37 -43.97 -10.50
C VAL A 22 61.70 -43.32 -10.90
N ALA A 23 62.22 -42.53 -9.95
CA ALA A 23 63.63 -42.17 -9.70
C ALA A 23 64.10 -40.74 -10.04
N ALA A 24 65.03 -40.32 -9.16
CA ALA A 24 66.08 -39.33 -9.32
C ALA A 24 65.84 -37.92 -8.78
N SER A 25 66.33 -37.75 -7.55
CA SER A 25 66.88 -36.55 -6.92
C SER A 25 67.27 -35.38 -7.83
N ALA A 26 66.77 -34.19 -7.49
CA ALA A 26 67.49 -32.94 -7.62
C ALA A 26 67.14 -32.04 -6.43
N GLN A 27 68.16 -31.53 -5.75
CA GLN A 27 68.05 -30.48 -4.74
C GLN A 27 67.41 -29.25 -5.40
N GLN A 28 66.41 -28.63 -4.77
CA GLN A 28 66.10 -27.24 -5.09
C GLN A 28 65.76 -26.44 -3.84
N GLU A 29 66.43 -25.30 -3.78
CA GLU A 29 66.65 -24.38 -2.68
C GLU A 29 65.45 -24.07 -1.78
N SER A 30 65.82 -23.89 -0.51
CA SER A 30 65.09 -23.16 0.53
C SER A 30 64.76 -21.74 0.06
N GLY A 31 63.70 -21.61 -0.74
CA GLY A 31 63.00 -20.35 -0.96
C GLY A 31 61.92 -20.20 0.09
N ARG A 32 62.30 -19.90 1.34
CA ARG A 32 61.35 -19.52 2.40
C ARG A 32 60.55 -18.34 1.88
N LEU A 33 59.32 -18.58 1.38
CA LEU A 33 58.35 -17.52 1.14
C LEU A 33 58.24 -16.78 2.46
N LYS A 34 58.84 -15.58 2.48
CA LYS A 34 58.81 -14.69 3.63
C LYS A 34 57.35 -14.33 3.79
N GLN A 35 56.61 -15.09 4.59
CA GLN A 35 55.36 -14.62 5.16
C GLN A 35 55.74 -13.33 5.89
N ARG A 36 55.49 -12.20 5.24
CA ARG A 36 55.28 -10.94 5.94
C ARG A 36 54.09 -11.22 6.84
N GLN A 37 54.36 -11.61 8.08
CA GLN A 37 53.45 -11.32 9.16
C GLN A 37 53.32 -9.80 9.16
N GLY A 38 52.35 -9.30 8.41
CA GLY A 38 51.89 -7.92 8.51
C GLY A 38 51.33 -7.80 9.90
N GLY A 39 52.08 -7.18 10.81
CA GLY A 39 51.56 -6.86 12.13
C GLY A 39 50.30 -6.02 11.96
N MET A 40 49.27 -6.31 12.75
CA MET A 40 48.02 -5.57 12.80
C MET A 40 48.36 -4.10 13.11
N THR A 41 48.44 -3.26 12.08
CA THR A 41 48.91 -1.89 12.26
C THR A 41 47.77 -1.06 12.85
N LEU A 42 48.08 -0.14 13.77
CA LEU A 42 47.08 0.76 14.36
C LEU A 42 46.32 1.54 13.28
N VAL A 43 47.01 1.88 12.18
CA VAL A 43 46.44 2.58 11.02
C VAL A 43 45.38 1.73 10.31
N GLU A 44 45.60 0.42 10.16
CA GLU A 44 44.65 -0.49 9.51
C GLU A 44 43.34 -0.61 10.31
N VAL A 45 43.44 -0.68 11.63
CA VAL A 45 42.26 -0.69 12.51
C VAL A 45 41.54 0.67 12.50
N LEU A 46 42.28 1.78 12.48
CA LEU A 46 41.70 3.12 12.44
C LEU A 46 40.95 3.38 11.13
N VAL A 47 41.52 2.96 10.00
CA VAL A 47 40.85 3.01 8.69
C VAL A 47 39.64 2.09 8.67
N ALA A 48 39.73 0.88 9.21
CA ALA A 48 38.60 -0.05 9.30
C ALA A 48 37.45 0.53 10.13
N MET A 49 37.73 1.15 11.28
CA MET A 49 36.72 1.82 12.11
C MET A 49 36.09 3.02 11.40
N PHE A 50 36.88 3.79 10.65
CA PHE A 50 36.37 4.91 9.86
C PHE A 50 35.43 4.44 8.76
N VAL A 51 35.83 3.44 7.98
CA VAL A 51 34.99 2.85 6.92
C VAL A 51 33.72 2.22 7.50
N LEU A 52 33.82 1.54 8.65
CA LEU A 52 32.67 0.98 9.36
C LEU A 52 31.72 2.09 9.80
N ALA A 53 32.22 3.15 10.43
CA ALA A 53 31.40 4.28 10.87
C ALA A 53 30.67 4.95 9.70
N VAL A 54 31.37 5.22 8.59
CA VAL A 54 30.75 5.78 7.37
C VAL A 54 29.73 4.80 6.78
N GLY A 55 30.01 3.51 6.78
CA GLY A 55 29.08 2.47 6.31
C GLY A 55 27.80 2.40 7.13
N VAL A 56 27.89 2.48 8.46
CA VAL A 56 26.72 2.49 9.35
C VAL A 56 25.90 3.77 9.17
N LEU A 57 26.54 4.93 9.06
CA LEU A 57 25.85 6.19 8.78
C LEU A 57 25.12 6.17 7.44
N ALA A 58 25.75 5.61 6.40
CA ALA A 58 25.12 5.43 5.09
C ALA A 58 23.89 4.52 5.17
N LEU A 59 23.98 3.40 5.88
CA LEU A 59 22.85 2.48 6.08
C LEU A 59 21.71 3.15 6.85
N LEU A 60 21.99 3.90 7.91
CA LEU A 60 20.98 4.64 8.66
C LEU A 60 20.30 5.71 7.80
N ALA A 61 21.07 6.45 7.00
CA ALA A 61 20.53 7.44 6.05
C ALA A 61 19.60 6.79 5.01
N THR A 62 19.94 5.60 4.50
CA THR A 62 19.05 4.88 3.56
C THR A 62 17.76 4.40 4.22
N GLN A 63 17.81 3.99 5.49
CA GLN A 63 16.60 3.59 6.23
C GLN A 63 15.68 4.79 6.47
N LEU A 64 16.24 5.94 6.87
CA LEU A 64 15.48 7.18 7.06
C LEU A 64 14.77 7.64 5.77
N ARG A 65 15.42 7.50 4.60
CA ARG A 65 14.82 7.84 3.31
C ARG A 65 13.73 6.86 2.87
N THR A 66 13.81 5.59 3.28
CA THR A 66 12.83 4.57 2.89
C THR A 66 11.53 4.70 3.71
N VAL A 67 11.63 5.13 4.97
CA VAL A 67 10.46 5.28 5.86
C VAL A 67 9.46 6.32 5.33
N SER A 68 9.92 7.41 4.72
CA SER A 68 9.02 8.44 4.17
C SER A 68 8.24 7.95 2.94
N GLY A 69 8.91 7.26 2.00
CA GLY A 69 8.25 6.70 0.83
C GLY A 69 7.28 5.55 1.14
N VAL A 70 7.58 4.73 2.16
CA VAL A 70 6.66 3.68 2.62
C VAL A 70 5.40 4.28 3.22
N ARG A 71 5.52 5.33 4.03
CA ARG A 71 4.37 5.96 4.69
C ARG A 71 3.39 6.61 3.69
N GLU A 72 3.93 7.20 2.63
CA GLU A 72 3.14 7.75 1.52
C GLU A 72 2.37 6.65 0.77
N ALA A 73 3.06 5.57 0.40
CA ALA A 73 2.46 4.43 -0.29
C ALA A 73 1.45 3.66 0.59
N GLU A 74 1.69 3.60 1.89
CA GLU A 74 0.78 2.99 2.87
C GLU A 74 -0.53 3.77 2.95
N SER A 75 -0.45 5.11 3.07
CA SER A 75 -1.63 5.97 3.10
C SER A 75 -2.50 5.80 1.85
N GLN A 76 -1.89 5.78 0.67
CA GLN A 76 -2.58 5.52 -0.61
C GLN A 76 -3.27 4.15 -0.64
N THR A 77 -2.58 3.10 -0.16
CA THR A 77 -3.11 1.74 -0.13
C THR A 77 -4.33 1.64 0.79
N ILE A 78 -4.28 2.27 1.96
CA ILE A 78 -5.41 2.22 2.92
C ILE A 78 -6.62 2.98 2.36
N VAL A 79 -6.42 4.15 1.76
CA VAL A 79 -7.51 4.89 1.10
C VAL A 79 -8.13 4.06 -0.02
N ALA A 80 -7.32 3.40 -0.85
CA ALA A 80 -7.81 2.54 -1.91
C ALA A 80 -8.67 1.38 -1.38
N GLN A 81 -8.24 0.73 -0.28
CA GLN A 81 -9.00 -0.34 0.37
C GLN A 81 -10.33 0.17 0.94
N ALA A 82 -10.33 1.32 1.62
CA ALA A 82 -11.55 1.92 2.14
C ALA A 82 -12.56 2.23 1.03
N VAL A 83 -12.08 2.82 -0.07
CA VAL A 83 -12.92 3.11 -1.25
C VAL A 83 -13.42 1.82 -1.90
N GLN A 84 -12.59 0.80 -2.02
CA GLN A 84 -12.99 -0.50 -2.58
C GLN A 84 -14.09 -1.15 -1.74
N ASN A 85 -13.94 -1.18 -0.42
CA ASN A 85 -14.95 -1.71 0.49
C ASN A 85 -16.29 -0.96 0.36
N LEU A 86 -16.24 0.38 0.21
CA LEU A 86 -17.43 1.17 -0.07
C LEU A 86 -18.07 0.80 -1.41
N MET A 87 -17.26 0.65 -2.47
CA MET A 87 -17.76 0.27 -3.81
C MET A 87 -18.40 -1.12 -3.83
N GLU A 88 -17.80 -2.09 -3.14
CA GLU A 88 -18.41 -3.42 -2.95
C GLU A 88 -19.73 -3.31 -2.18
N GLY A 89 -19.79 -2.47 -1.14
CA GLY A 89 -21.01 -2.16 -0.41
C GLY A 89 -22.10 -1.54 -1.30
N MET A 90 -21.72 -0.60 -2.18
CA MET A 90 -22.61 0.01 -3.16
C MET A 90 -23.19 -1.05 -4.10
N GLN A 91 -22.35 -1.94 -4.63
CA GLN A 91 -22.77 -3.02 -5.54
C GLN A 91 -23.81 -3.98 -4.95
N ILE A 92 -23.81 -4.17 -3.63
CA ILE A 92 -24.76 -5.03 -2.92
C ILE A 92 -26.13 -4.35 -2.78
N ASN A 93 -26.17 -3.01 -2.67
CA ASN A 93 -27.42 -2.26 -2.47
C ASN A 93 -27.65 -1.17 -3.53
N PRO A 94 -27.78 -1.53 -4.82
CA PRO A 94 -28.18 -0.59 -5.85
C PRO A 94 -29.67 -0.23 -5.71
N THR A 95 -30.00 0.97 -6.19
CA THR A 95 -31.38 1.32 -6.54
C THR A 95 -31.67 0.73 -7.92
N LEU A 96 -32.68 -0.12 -8.02
CA LEU A 96 -33.04 -0.77 -9.27
C LEU A 96 -34.19 0.00 -9.92
N SER A 97 -34.05 0.27 -11.21
CA SER A 97 -35.12 0.83 -12.05
C SER A 97 -35.30 -0.02 -13.30
N ALA A 98 -36.50 -0.06 -13.86
CA ALA A 98 -36.72 -0.77 -15.12
C ALA A 98 -35.88 -0.12 -16.23
N ALA A 99 -35.19 -0.93 -17.03
CA ALA A 99 -34.52 -0.43 -18.21
C ALA A 99 -35.56 0.14 -19.19
N SER A 100 -35.21 1.21 -19.90
CA SER A 100 -36.05 1.78 -20.94
C SER A 100 -36.18 0.81 -22.11
N GLY A 101 -37.37 0.23 -22.26
CA GLY A 101 -37.69 -0.77 -23.27
C GLY A 101 -38.07 -2.11 -22.65
N ASP A 102 -38.98 -2.83 -23.31
CA ASP A 102 -39.65 -4.05 -22.83
C ASP A 102 -38.74 -5.29 -22.87
N THR A 103 -37.57 -5.15 -22.27
CA THR A 103 -36.43 -6.06 -22.40
C THR A 103 -36.20 -6.90 -21.14
N GLY A 104 -36.92 -6.62 -20.06
CA GLY A 104 -36.77 -7.29 -18.76
C GLY A 104 -35.49 -6.94 -17.99
N TRP A 105 -34.65 -6.04 -18.52
CA TRP A 105 -33.43 -5.59 -17.85
C TRP A 105 -33.72 -4.55 -16.77
N VAL A 106 -32.86 -4.52 -15.75
CA VAL A 106 -32.90 -3.52 -14.68
C VAL A 106 -31.64 -2.65 -14.73
N ASN A 107 -31.83 -1.34 -14.64
CA ASN A 107 -30.76 -0.37 -14.47
C ASN A 107 -30.41 -0.27 -12.99
N LYS A 108 -29.11 -0.34 -12.68
CA LYS A 108 -28.59 -0.04 -11.34
C LYS A 108 -28.29 1.45 -11.25
N SER A 109 -28.73 2.06 -10.16
CA SER A 109 -28.37 3.42 -9.77
C SER A 109 -27.77 3.41 -8.38
N TYR A 110 -26.74 4.22 -8.20
CA TYR A 110 -26.06 4.45 -6.94
C TYR A 110 -26.27 5.89 -6.45
N ASP A 111 -27.29 6.59 -6.98
CA ASP A 111 -27.53 8.00 -6.68
C ASP A 111 -27.82 8.24 -5.18
N ALA A 112 -28.30 7.22 -4.45
CA ALA A 112 -28.46 7.27 -3.00
C ALA A 112 -27.14 7.50 -2.23
N TYR A 113 -26.01 7.07 -2.80
CA TYR A 113 -24.68 7.28 -2.22
C TYR A 113 -24.09 8.64 -2.58
N MET A 114 -24.71 9.40 -3.49
CA MET A 114 -24.14 10.66 -3.95
C MET A 114 -24.03 11.68 -2.81
N LYS A 115 -22.82 12.21 -2.66
CA LYS A 115 -22.49 13.37 -1.83
C LYS A 115 -21.88 14.40 -2.76
N ASN A 116 -22.77 15.20 -3.38
CA ASN A 116 -22.38 16.25 -4.34
C ASN A 116 -21.59 17.40 -3.70
N GLY A 117 -21.66 17.54 -2.38
CA GLY A 117 -20.82 18.45 -1.61
C GLY A 117 -19.60 17.74 -1.04
N ILE A 118 -18.55 18.52 -0.79
CA ILE A 118 -17.33 18.03 -0.12
C ILE A 118 -17.67 17.71 1.33
N GLN A 119 -17.39 16.48 1.70
CA GLN A 119 -17.46 16.01 3.08
C GLN A 119 -16.06 16.11 3.69
N THR A 120 -15.97 16.57 4.93
CA THR A 120 -14.69 16.68 5.64
C THR A 120 -14.71 15.75 6.85
N ILE A 121 -13.68 14.92 6.97
CA ILE A 121 -13.42 14.02 8.10
C ILE A 121 -12.28 14.61 8.91
N LYS A 122 -12.53 14.83 10.22
CA LYS A 122 -11.53 15.31 11.17
C LYS A 122 -11.33 14.27 12.27
N GLY A 123 -10.16 13.62 12.26
CA GLY A 123 -9.80 12.59 13.23
C GLY A 123 -10.69 11.35 13.17
N ASN A 124 -10.72 10.60 14.28
CA ASN A 124 -11.49 9.36 14.35
C ASN A 124 -12.99 9.65 14.41
N VAL A 125 -13.68 9.24 13.35
CA VAL A 125 -15.13 9.14 13.27
C VAL A 125 -15.56 7.79 13.83
N ALA A 126 -16.61 7.78 14.66
CA ALA A 126 -17.14 6.55 15.19
C ALA A 126 -17.51 5.62 14.03
N GLY A 127 -17.06 4.36 14.11
CA GLY A 127 -17.42 3.31 13.16
C GLY A 127 -18.91 3.15 13.04
N GLY A 128 -19.35 2.72 11.87
CA GLY A 128 -20.72 2.30 11.60
C GLY A 128 -21.30 1.45 12.75
N ASN A 129 -22.57 1.68 13.08
CA ASN A 129 -23.30 0.93 14.11
C ASN A 129 -24.22 0.00 13.35
N ASN A 130 -24.37 -1.26 13.80
CA ASN A 130 -25.41 -2.15 13.29
C ASN A 130 -26.74 -1.39 13.18
N PRO A 131 -27.17 -1.06 11.95
CA PRO A 131 -28.22 -0.10 11.81
C PRO A 131 -29.52 -0.80 12.19
N GLY A 132 -30.27 -0.15 13.08
CA GLY A 132 -31.55 -0.64 13.57
C GLY A 132 -31.61 -1.15 15.02
N GLY A 133 -30.54 -1.08 15.81
CA GLY A 133 -30.65 -1.38 17.26
C GLY A 133 -31.22 -2.78 17.50
N ALA A 134 -30.50 -3.81 17.07
CA ALA A 134 -30.93 -5.19 17.19
C ALA A 134 -31.19 -5.57 18.65
N ASN A 135 -32.46 -5.59 19.05
CA ASN A 135 -32.92 -6.33 20.23
C ASN A 135 -33.32 -7.72 19.77
N ALA A 136 -32.90 -8.77 20.49
CA ALA A 136 -32.96 -10.19 20.10
C ALA A 136 -34.38 -10.80 19.89
N GLY A 137 -35.41 -9.99 19.66
CA GLY A 137 -36.78 -10.42 19.38
C GLY A 137 -37.51 -9.61 18.31
N ASN A 138 -36.90 -8.58 17.73
CA ASN A 138 -37.48 -7.81 16.63
C ASN A 138 -36.32 -7.38 15.70
N PRO A 139 -36.01 -8.15 14.64
CA PRO A 139 -34.92 -7.77 13.75
C PRO A 139 -35.29 -6.41 13.15
N PRO A 140 -34.45 -5.39 13.29
CA PRO A 140 -34.73 -4.13 12.64
C PRO A 140 -34.89 -4.35 11.15
N GLN A 141 -36.01 -3.88 10.60
CA GLN A 141 -36.14 -3.75 9.16
C GLN A 141 -35.29 -2.56 8.75
N LEU A 142 -34.05 -2.87 8.36
CA LEU A 142 -33.12 -1.89 7.88
C LEU A 142 -33.59 -1.34 6.53
N THR A 143 -33.88 -0.05 6.47
CA THR A 143 -34.22 0.61 5.21
C THR A 143 -32.96 0.75 4.33
N LYS A 144 -33.16 0.82 3.01
CA LYS A 144 -32.04 1.03 2.07
C LYS A 144 -31.24 2.29 2.39
N SER A 145 -31.90 3.36 2.85
CA SER A 145 -31.25 4.61 3.26
C SER A 145 -30.37 4.44 4.49
N GLU A 146 -30.85 3.72 5.51
CA GLU A 146 -30.05 3.46 6.71
C GLU A 146 -28.83 2.57 6.40
N LEU A 147 -28.96 1.62 5.46
CA LEU A 147 -27.81 0.84 4.99
C LEU A 147 -26.78 1.70 4.25
N VAL A 148 -27.23 2.63 3.40
CA VAL A 148 -26.35 3.58 2.70
C VAL A 148 -25.59 4.44 3.70
N ASP A 149 -26.30 5.04 4.67
CA ASP A 149 -25.69 5.90 5.68
C ASP A 149 -24.66 5.14 6.51
N GLU A 150 -24.96 3.89 6.87
CA GLU A 150 -24.05 3.02 7.61
C GLU A 150 -22.78 2.67 6.80
N GLN A 151 -22.93 2.34 5.52
CA GLN A 151 -21.79 2.04 4.65
C GLN A 151 -20.89 3.27 4.46
N ILE A 152 -21.49 4.44 4.30
CA ILE A 152 -20.74 5.71 4.23
C ILE A 152 -20.03 5.98 5.55
N ARG A 153 -20.69 5.74 6.70
CA ARG A 153 -20.08 5.96 8.01
C ARG A 153 -18.94 4.98 8.31
N SER A 154 -19.06 3.73 7.89
CA SER A 154 -17.98 2.75 7.94
C SER A 154 -16.78 3.19 7.10
N PHE A 155 -17.03 3.69 5.89
CA PHE A 155 -16.01 4.28 5.02
C PHE A 155 -15.33 5.51 5.68
N GLU A 156 -16.12 6.43 6.22
CA GLU A 156 -15.59 7.61 6.93
C GLU A 156 -14.73 7.21 8.12
N SER A 157 -15.19 6.25 8.91
CA SER A 157 -14.44 5.72 10.06
C SER A 157 -13.14 5.05 9.66
N ALA A 158 -13.14 4.27 8.57
CA ALA A 158 -11.93 3.66 8.03
C ALA A 158 -10.90 4.73 7.62
N LEU A 159 -11.34 5.79 6.92
CA LEU A 159 -10.47 6.90 6.55
C LEU A 159 -9.95 7.68 7.75
N GLY A 160 -10.82 8.05 8.70
CA GLY A 160 -10.45 8.81 9.89
C GLY A 160 -9.50 8.05 10.82
N SER A 161 -9.69 6.72 10.95
CA SER A 161 -8.81 5.87 11.75
C SER A 161 -7.46 5.62 11.08
N ALA A 162 -7.45 5.52 9.75
CA ALA A 162 -6.23 5.30 8.98
C ALA A 162 -5.33 6.54 8.91
N LEU A 163 -5.94 7.73 8.87
CA LEU A 163 -5.24 9.01 8.72
C LEU A 163 -5.59 9.97 9.88
N PRO A 164 -5.24 9.63 11.13
CA PRO A 164 -5.70 10.38 12.31
C PRO A 164 -5.14 11.82 12.39
N ASN A 165 -4.03 12.08 11.71
CA ASN A 165 -3.36 13.38 11.70
C ASN A 165 -3.58 14.17 10.39
N ALA A 166 -4.37 13.64 9.45
CA ALA A 166 -4.69 14.32 8.19
C ALA A 166 -6.14 14.81 8.20
N GLU A 167 -6.38 15.99 7.62
CA GLU A 167 -7.73 16.36 7.22
C GLU A 167 -8.06 15.64 5.90
N VAL A 168 -9.02 14.71 5.95
CA VAL A 168 -9.47 13.95 4.79
C VAL A 168 -10.75 14.58 4.27
N ARG A 169 -10.84 14.82 2.97
CA ARG A 169 -12.00 15.41 2.29
C ARG A 169 -12.42 14.46 1.18
N TYR A 170 -13.70 14.19 1.04
CA TYR A 170 -14.19 13.28 0.01
C TYR A 170 -15.47 13.77 -0.64
N ALA A 171 -15.75 13.25 -1.83
CA ALA A 171 -17.00 13.46 -2.54
C ALA A 171 -17.37 12.18 -3.30
N ILE A 172 -18.67 11.91 -3.41
CA ILE A 172 -19.21 10.81 -4.21
C ILE A 172 -20.11 11.46 -5.25
N CYS A 173 -19.60 11.66 -6.45
CA CYS A 173 -20.31 12.43 -7.47
C CYS A 173 -19.88 12.05 -8.88
N ARG A 174 -20.64 12.51 -9.87
CA ARG A 174 -20.33 12.24 -11.28
C ARG A 174 -19.20 13.15 -11.77
N GLY A 175 -18.40 12.64 -12.70
CA GLY A 175 -17.33 13.40 -13.36
C GLY A 175 -15.94 12.90 -13.01
N VAL A 176 -15.05 12.90 -14.01
CA VAL A 176 -13.74 12.23 -13.98
C VAL A 176 -12.58 13.11 -13.53
N ASP A 177 -12.80 14.43 -13.47
CA ASP A 177 -11.80 15.40 -13.08
C ASP A 177 -11.44 15.21 -11.59
N GLU A 178 -10.16 15.34 -11.25
CA GLU A 178 -9.67 15.15 -9.88
C GLU A 178 -10.21 16.22 -8.91
N MET A 179 -10.17 15.93 -7.60
CA MET A 179 -10.38 16.97 -6.60
C MET A 179 -9.19 17.93 -6.59
N GLU A 180 -9.45 19.21 -6.40
CA GLU A 180 -8.43 20.25 -6.38
C GLU A 180 -8.57 21.14 -5.15
N ILE A 181 -7.45 21.67 -4.68
CA ILE A 181 -7.39 22.73 -3.65
C ILE A 181 -6.90 24.00 -4.34
N ASP A 182 -7.66 25.08 -4.19
CA ASP A 182 -7.23 26.40 -4.64
C ASP A 182 -6.22 27.04 -3.68
N SER A 183 -5.64 28.18 -4.08
CA SER A 183 -4.68 28.92 -3.26
C SER A 183 -5.24 29.44 -1.93
N ASN A 184 -6.57 29.45 -1.77
CA ASN A 184 -7.27 29.93 -0.58
C ASN A 184 -7.71 28.77 0.34
N GLY A 185 -7.45 27.52 -0.03
CA GLY A 185 -7.84 26.33 0.73
C GLY A 185 -9.25 25.83 0.46
N ASN A 186 -9.94 26.41 -0.51
CA ASN A 186 -11.22 25.87 -0.97
C ASN A 186 -10.94 24.62 -1.79
N VAL A 187 -11.65 23.55 -1.46
CA VAL A 187 -11.64 22.34 -2.28
C VAL A 187 -12.73 22.47 -3.33
N ASP A 188 -12.41 22.05 -4.55
CA ASP A 188 -13.40 21.73 -5.56
C ASP A 188 -13.40 20.21 -5.78
N ALA A 189 -14.57 19.59 -5.65
CA ALA A 189 -14.74 18.17 -5.95
C ALA A 189 -14.83 17.88 -7.46
N ASN A 190 -14.90 18.93 -8.27
CA ASN A 190 -15.11 18.88 -9.71
C ASN A 190 -16.28 17.98 -10.11
N CYS A 191 -17.38 18.06 -9.35
CA CYS A 191 -18.59 17.31 -9.61
C CYS A 191 -19.29 17.87 -10.86
N LYS A 192 -19.76 16.96 -11.73
CA LYS A 192 -20.51 17.27 -12.95
C LYS A 192 -21.91 16.68 -12.84
N ASN A 193 -22.81 17.15 -13.70
CA ASN A 193 -24.17 16.62 -13.79
C ASN A 193 -24.26 15.32 -14.63
N SER A 194 -23.17 14.92 -15.27
CA SER A 194 -23.11 13.77 -16.18
C SER A 194 -21.76 13.06 -16.09
N GLY A 195 -21.71 11.83 -16.61
CA GLY A 195 -20.51 10.99 -16.58
C GLY A 195 -20.59 9.88 -15.53
N PRO A 196 -19.51 9.10 -15.38
CA PRO A 196 -19.45 8.00 -14.43
C PRO A 196 -19.49 8.53 -13.00
N LEU A 197 -20.09 7.75 -12.09
CA LEU A 197 -20.03 8.02 -10.67
C LEU A 197 -18.62 7.69 -10.16
N MET A 198 -18.02 8.64 -9.45
CA MET A 198 -16.68 8.52 -8.88
C MET A 198 -16.75 8.68 -7.37
N VAL A 199 -15.96 7.87 -6.66
CA VAL A 199 -15.58 8.15 -5.27
C VAL A 199 -14.24 8.87 -5.30
N LYS A 200 -14.20 10.09 -4.80
CA LYS A 200 -13.00 10.94 -4.80
C LYS A 200 -12.61 11.26 -3.36
N VAL A 201 -11.33 11.14 -3.06
CA VAL A 201 -10.75 11.38 -1.73
C VAL A 201 -9.52 12.26 -1.90
N LEU A 202 -9.39 13.26 -1.05
CA LEU A 202 -8.28 14.17 -0.96
C LEU A 202 -7.81 14.23 0.49
N TRP A 203 -6.51 14.19 0.73
CA TRP A 203 -5.96 14.39 2.06
C TRP A 203 -4.64 15.12 2.00
N GLN A 204 -4.28 15.74 3.12
CA GLN A 204 -3.07 16.54 3.24
C GLN A 204 -2.14 15.90 4.27
N ILE A 205 -0.85 15.87 3.98
CA ILE A 205 0.18 15.45 4.92
C ILE A 205 1.17 16.61 5.07
N ASP A 206 1.57 16.91 6.30
CA ASP A 206 2.55 17.95 6.58
C ASP A 206 3.85 17.66 5.82
N SER A 207 4.35 18.65 5.07
CA SER A 207 5.68 18.49 4.47
C SER A 207 6.73 18.71 5.55
N GLU A 208 7.35 17.63 6.02
CA GLU A 208 8.62 17.72 6.73
C GLU A 208 9.67 18.17 5.70
N GLN A 209 9.87 19.48 5.57
CA GLN A 209 10.69 20.16 4.57
C GLN A 209 11.89 19.36 4.04
N ALA A 210 11.78 18.94 2.77
CA ALA A 210 12.87 18.84 1.81
C ALA A 210 12.25 19.10 0.44
N ASP A 211 12.53 20.27 -0.14
CA ASP A 211 12.15 20.71 -1.50
C ASP A 211 10.97 19.96 -2.11
N VAL A 212 9.75 20.47 -1.88
CA VAL A 212 8.56 20.01 -2.59
C VAL A 212 8.86 20.20 -4.08
N ALA A 213 9.10 19.10 -4.80
CA ALA A 213 9.42 19.15 -6.21
C ALA A 213 8.32 19.95 -6.94
N PRO A 214 8.65 20.77 -7.95
CA PRO A 214 7.69 21.70 -8.57
C PRO A 214 6.44 21.03 -9.20
N ALA A 215 6.43 19.70 -9.31
CA ALA A 215 5.29 18.92 -9.80
C ALA A 215 4.32 18.45 -8.69
N VAL A 216 4.62 18.68 -7.41
CA VAL A 216 3.78 18.20 -6.29
C VAL A 216 2.77 19.29 -5.90
N LYS A 217 1.49 18.96 -5.99
CA LYS A 217 0.40 19.84 -5.52
C LYS A 217 0.57 20.06 -4.01
N SER A 218 0.67 21.32 -3.59
CA SER A 218 0.85 21.67 -2.18
C SER A 218 -0.06 22.82 -1.76
N TYR A 219 -0.45 22.81 -0.49
CA TYR A 219 -1.26 23.86 0.12
C TYR A 219 -0.76 24.10 1.55
N ASN A 220 -0.48 25.35 1.91
CA ASN A 220 0.00 25.73 3.25
C ASN A 220 1.16 24.87 3.78
N SER A 221 2.15 24.56 2.93
CA SER A 221 3.28 23.65 3.24
C SER A 221 2.90 22.19 3.49
N ASN A 222 1.72 21.76 3.07
CA ASN A 222 1.30 20.36 3.09
C ASN A 222 1.25 19.80 1.67
N ILE A 223 1.65 18.54 1.51
CA ILE A 223 1.50 17.82 0.24
C ILE A 223 0.04 17.37 0.13
N VAL A 224 -0.57 17.65 -1.02
CA VAL A 224 -1.94 17.26 -1.34
C VAL A 224 -1.93 15.97 -2.12
N TYR A 225 -2.57 14.94 -1.57
CA TYR A 225 -2.80 13.67 -2.23
C TYR A 225 -4.26 13.54 -2.66
N THR A 226 -4.47 12.90 -3.80
CA THR A 226 -5.79 12.60 -4.32
C THR A 226 -5.88 11.14 -4.74
N TYR A 227 -7.01 10.52 -4.47
CA TYR A 227 -7.38 9.20 -4.95
C TYR A 227 -8.78 9.26 -5.53
N GLN A 228 -8.99 8.59 -6.66
CA GLN A 228 -10.32 8.47 -7.24
C GLN A 228 -10.54 7.10 -7.85
N ALA A 229 -11.75 6.57 -7.67
CA ALA A 229 -12.17 5.31 -8.26
C ALA A 229 -13.53 5.45 -8.92
N ARG A 230 -13.70 4.79 -10.08
CA ARG A 230 -14.97 4.71 -10.79
C ARG A 230 -15.83 3.62 -10.17
N VAL A 231 -17.06 3.97 -9.82
CA VAL A 231 -18.08 2.99 -9.46
C VAL A 231 -18.53 2.29 -10.75
N PRO A 232 -18.48 0.95 -10.82
CA PRO A 232 -18.94 0.20 -11.99
C PRO A 232 -20.46 0.29 -12.12
N ASP A 233 -20.93 0.45 -13.35
CA ASP A 233 -22.35 0.51 -13.72
C ASP A 233 -23.02 -0.87 -13.74
#